data_AF-A0A6A6R4W2-F1
#
_entry.id   AF-A0A6A6R4W2-F1
#
_cell.length_a   1.000
_cell.length_b   1.000
_cell.length_c   1.000
_cell.angle_alpha   90.00
_cell.angle_beta   90.00
_cell.angle_gamma   90.00
#
_symmetry.space_group_name_H-M   'P 1'
#
loop_
_entity.id
_entity.type
_entity.pdbx_description
1 polymer ?
#
loop_
_entity_poly.entity_id
_entity_poly.type
_entity_poly.pdbx_seq_one_letter_code
_entity_poly.pdbx_strand_id
1 'polypeptide(L)'
;MTMKAVVFHGAFDVKVEDRPKPTIKDDTDALVKVELAGLCGSELHMFRGHQKTKTGHIMGHEFVGVVDSVGPKVTKYKPGDRVVSVFATVCQTCWFCQRGLGNRCANSLAFGTQQLDGGQAEYVRVPFAEGTLQHVPPNLDERLLVMMCDIFPTGYYGAMRAIEFIGKPLLPQAVQNGSGHEKRAATFEPQALKDTVFVVLGCGPVGICAVLTALSKGVGTVYVVDAVDERLAEAEAVGGKPLKLGRDDIQEIVMKATDGRGADAVVEVVGNKPALKSAIDLVRVCGIISSIGFHQSELPFTAFEAYQKNVTLNFGRAPISTLFPEALECLRENKEKVAAFISHEIPLAQAPHGYDIFEKYQARKVVFKV
;
A
#
# COMPACT_ATOMS: atom_id res chain seq x y z
N MET A 1 -11.20 -26.60 20.19
CA MET A 1 -11.82 -26.66 18.85
C MET A 1 -10.75 -26.36 17.82
N THR A 2 -10.78 -27.02 16.67
CA THR A 2 -9.89 -26.74 15.53
C THR A 2 -10.57 -25.79 14.54
N MET A 3 -9.78 -25.26 13.61
CA MET A 3 -10.20 -24.39 12.52
C MET A 3 -9.38 -24.71 11.25
N LYS A 4 -9.91 -24.43 10.06
CA LYS A 4 -9.17 -24.49 8.80
C LYS A 4 -8.27 -23.28 8.63
N ALA A 5 -7.06 -23.50 8.14
CA ALA A 5 -6.08 -22.45 7.86
C ALA A 5 -5.12 -22.84 6.73
N VAL A 6 -4.61 -21.85 6.01
CA VAL A 6 -3.56 -22.00 5.00
C VAL A 6 -2.20 -21.95 5.68
N VAL A 7 -1.50 -23.08 5.69
CA VAL A 7 -0.21 -23.26 6.38
C VAL A 7 0.91 -23.34 5.37
N PHE A 8 2.01 -22.63 5.64
CA PHE A 8 3.22 -22.66 4.81
C PHE A 8 4.08 -23.89 5.09
N HIS A 9 4.36 -24.70 4.07
CA HIS A 9 5.19 -25.92 4.17
C HIS A 9 6.57 -25.80 3.50
N GLY A 10 6.81 -24.71 2.77
CA GLY A 10 8.07 -24.46 2.10
C GLY A 10 7.87 -23.75 0.78
N ALA A 11 8.96 -23.57 0.03
CA ALA A 11 8.88 -22.92 -1.27
C ALA A 11 7.89 -23.67 -2.18
N PHE A 12 6.93 -22.93 -2.72
CA PHE A 12 5.82 -23.39 -3.56
C PHE A 12 4.89 -24.42 -2.89
N ASP A 13 4.91 -24.55 -1.56
CA ASP A 13 4.08 -25.50 -0.82
C ASP A 13 3.28 -24.79 0.30
N VAL A 14 1.97 -24.66 0.08
CA VAL A 14 0.97 -24.25 1.08
C VAL A 14 -0.15 -25.27 1.12
N LYS A 15 -0.69 -25.54 2.31
CA LYS A 15 -1.75 -26.55 2.52
C LYS A 15 -2.86 -26.00 3.40
N VAL A 16 -4.08 -26.45 3.15
CA VAL A 16 -5.22 -26.17 4.04
C VAL A 16 -5.29 -27.27 5.10
N GLU A 17 -5.17 -26.91 6.36
CA GLU A 17 -5.06 -27.84 7.48
C GLU A 17 -5.97 -27.46 8.64
N ASP A 18 -6.30 -28.43 9.49
CA ASP A 18 -6.90 -28.18 10.79
C ASP A 18 -5.83 -27.70 11.78
N ARG A 19 -6.06 -26.53 12.37
CA ARG A 19 -5.21 -25.88 13.37
C ARG A 19 -6.02 -25.59 14.64
N PRO A 20 -5.41 -25.52 15.82
CA PRO A 20 -6.13 -25.06 17.02
C PRO A 20 -6.70 -23.65 16.80
N LYS A 21 -7.97 -23.42 17.17
CA LYS A 21 -8.52 -22.06 17.22
C LYS A 21 -7.63 -21.21 18.15
N PRO A 22 -7.17 -20.02 17.73
CA PRO A 22 -6.35 -19.16 18.56
C PRO A 22 -7.12 -18.69 19.79
N THR A 23 -6.38 -18.30 20.83
CA THR A 23 -6.94 -17.70 22.04
C THR A 23 -6.40 -16.28 22.21
N ILE A 24 -7.14 -15.45 22.95
CA ILE A 24 -6.60 -14.21 23.51
C ILE A 24 -5.37 -14.57 24.35
N LYS A 25 -4.25 -13.87 24.12
CA LYS A 25 -3.02 -14.04 24.91
C LYS A 25 -2.72 -12.82 25.75
N ASP A 26 -3.00 -11.64 25.21
CA ASP A 26 -2.75 -10.35 25.84
C ASP A 26 -4.04 -9.55 26.00
N ASP A 27 -4.09 -8.68 27.01
CA ASP A 27 -5.29 -7.87 27.33
C ASP A 27 -5.78 -6.98 26.18
N THR A 28 -4.88 -6.66 25.23
CA THR A 28 -5.14 -5.80 24.08
C THR A 28 -5.49 -6.57 22.80
N ASP A 29 -5.55 -7.89 22.87
CA ASP A 29 -5.87 -8.73 21.70
C ASP A 29 -7.35 -8.70 21.36
N ALA A 30 -7.67 -8.99 20.11
CA ALA A 30 -8.98 -9.46 19.69
C ALA A 30 -8.84 -10.80 18.97
N LEU A 31 -9.88 -11.63 19.03
CA LEU A 31 -10.08 -12.72 18.08
C LEU A 31 -11.09 -12.27 17.03
N VAL A 32 -10.76 -12.48 15.77
CA VAL A 32 -11.62 -12.19 14.63
C VAL A 32 -11.98 -13.49 13.95
N LYS A 33 -13.27 -13.75 13.75
CA LYS A 33 -13.79 -14.75 12.82
C LYS A 33 -13.69 -14.17 11.42
N VAL A 34 -12.82 -14.73 10.59
CA VAL A 34 -12.54 -14.18 9.26
C VAL A 34 -13.69 -14.54 8.32
N GLU A 35 -14.10 -13.57 7.51
CA GLU A 35 -15.08 -13.75 6.41
C GLU A 35 -14.36 -13.79 5.05
N LEU A 36 -13.37 -12.90 4.88
CA LEU A 36 -12.58 -12.76 3.66
C LEU A 36 -11.10 -12.63 4.00
N ALA A 37 -10.24 -13.31 3.24
CA ALA A 37 -8.80 -13.16 3.32
C ALA A 37 -8.20 -12.88 1.93
N GLY A 38 -7.35 -11.87 1.81
CA GLY A 38 -6.63 -11.55 0.59
C GLY A 38 -5.35 -12.38 0.44
N LEU A 39 -4.96 -12.58 -0.82
CA LEU A 39 -3.61 -12.96 -1.19
C LEU A 39 -2.87 -11.72 -1.74
N CYS A 40 -1.74 -11.39 -1.12
CA CYS A 40 -0.91 -10.24 -1.52
C CYS A 40 0.33 -10.69 -2.30
N GLY A 41 0.79 -9.84 -3.23
CA GLY A 41 2.02 -10.09 -3.98
C GLY A 41 3.26 -10.19 -3.08
N SER A 42 3.25 -9.53 -1.93
CA SER A 42 4.34 -9.61 -0.96
C SER A 42 4.47 -11.01 -0.35
N GLU A 43 3.37 -11.76 -0.21
CA GLU A 43 3.36 -13.15 0.27
C GLU A 43 4.01 -14.09 -0.74
N LEU A 44 3.97 -13.77 -2.04
CA LEU A 44 4.66 -14.56 -3.06
C LEU A 44 6.18 -14.54 -2.87
N HIS A 45 6.78 -13.51 -2.25
CA HIS A 45 8.21 -13.56 -1.92
C HIS A 45 8.54 -14.68 -0.92
N MET A 46 7.63 -14.93 0.03
CA MET A 46 7.74 -16.05 0.96
C MET A 46 7.41 -17.37 0.27
N PHE A 47 6.30 -17.42 -0.49
CA PHE A 47 5.89 -18.60 -1.25
C PHE A 47 6.99 -19.08 -2.20
N ARG A 48 7.66 -18.19 -2.93
CA ARG A 48 8.78 -18.52 -3.83
C ARG A 48 10.08 -18.89 -3.10
N GLY A 49 10.16 -18.70 -1.79
CA GLY A 49 11.37 -18.92 -0.99
C GLY A 49 12.45 -17.85 -1.15
N HIS A 50 12.11 -16.69 -1.73
CA HIS A 50 12.99 -15.51 -1.80
C HIS A 50 13.19 -14.90 -0.40
N GLN A 51 12.11 -14.81 0.39
CA GLN A 51 12.19 -14.46 1.80
C GLN A 51 12.41 -15.73 2.63
N LYS A 52 13.55 -15.83 3.31
CA LYS A 52 13.87 -16.99 4.16
C LYS A 52 13.05 -16.94 5.44
N THR A 53 12.31 -18.01 5.71
CA THR A 53 11.49 -18.21 6.92
C THR A 53 11.39 -19.70 7.25
N LYS A 54 10.94 -20.03 8.46
CA LYS A 54 10.58 -21.41 8.84
C LYS A 54 9.16 -21.73 8.37
N THR A 55 8.81 -23.01 8.35
CA THR A 55 7.50 -23.53 7.96
C THR A 55 6.53 -23.60 9.15
N GLY A 56 5.25 -23.90 8.90
CA GLY A 56 4.25 -24.24 9.91
C GLY A 56 3.41 -23.10 10.47
N HIS A 57 3.65 -21.85 10.03
CA HIS A 57 2.80 -20.71 10.36
C HIS A 57 1.66 -20.57 9.34
N ILE A 58 0.58 -19.94 9.78
CA ILE A 58 -0.58 -19.62 8.95
C ILE A 58 -0.26 -18.37 8.12
N MET A 59 -0.61 -18.38 6.84
CA MET A 59 -0.38 -17.29 5.88
C MET A 59 -1.46 -16.18 5.98
N GLY A 60 -1.27 -15.05 5.29
CA GLY A 60 -2.27 -14.00 5.16
C GLY A 60 -2.07 -12.80 6.06
N HIS A 61 -2.01 -11.60 5.48
CA HIS A 61 -2.04 -10.34 6.23
C HIS A 61 -3.17 -9.39 5.80
N GLU A 62 -4.01 -9.80 4.87
CA GLU A 62 -5.18 -9.02 4.45
C GLU A 62 -6.44 -9.77 4.84
N PHE A 63 -7.23 -9.26 5.78
CA PHE A 63 -8.45 -9.94 6.19
C PHE A 63 -9.54 -8.99 6.70
N VAL A 64 -10.77 -9.43 6.49
CA VAL A 64 -12.02 -8.80 6.94
C VAL A 64 -12.80 -9.85 7.70
N GLY A 65 -13.46 -9.46 8.79
CA GLY A 65 -14.25 -10.40 9.56
C GLY A 65 -15.06 -9.77 10.68
N VAL A 66 -15.53 -10.63 11.58
CA VAL A 66 -16.35 -10.26 12.73
C VAL A 66 -15.56 -10.51 14.02
N VAL A 67 -15.56 -9.56 14.93
CA VAL A 67 -14.96 -9.75 16.26
C VAL A 67 -15.71 -10.89 16.99
N ASP A 68 -14.99 -11.92 17.38
CA ASP A 68 -15.48 -13.08 18.14
C ASP A 68 -15.37 -12.83 19.65
N SER A 69 -14.21 -12.33 20.08
CA SER A 69 -13.94 -11.97 21.47
C SER A 69 -12.81 -10.94 21.57
N VAL A 70 -12.72 -10.26 22.70
CA VAL A 70 -11.70 -9.24 22.95
C VAL A 70 -11.08 -9.40 24.33
N GLY A 71 -9.82 -8.98 24.47
CA GLY A 71 -9.16 -8.86 25.76
C GLY A 71 -9.72 -7.70 26.60
N PRO A 72 -9.52 -7.72 27.92
CA PRO A 72 -10.13 -6.77 28.86
C PRO A 72 -9.73 -5.29 28.68
N LYS A 73 -8.67 -4.98 27.92
CA LYS A 73 -8.24 -3.61 27.63
C LYS A 73 -8.72 -3.09 26.27
N VAL A 74 -9.42 -3.90 25.49
CA VAL A 74 -10.02 -3.46 24.23
C VAL A 74 -11.38 -2.83 24.53
N THR A 75 -11.53 -1.55 24.20
CA THR A 75 -12.74 -0.78 24.48
C THR A 75 -13.44 -0.30 23.20
N LYS A 76 -12.68 -0.13 22.11
CA LYS A 76 -13.19 0.30 20.80
C LYS A 76 -14.05 -0.76 20.10
N TYR A 77 -13.90 -2.04 20.45
CA TYR A 77 -14.54 -3.17 19.77
C TYR A 77 -15.25 -4.10 20.74
N LYS A 78 -16.35 -4.72 20.28
CA LYS A 78 -17.08 -5.78 20.99
C LYS A 78 -17.40 -6.96 20.04
N PRO A 79 -17.69 -8.15 20.58
CA PRO A 79 -18.18 -9.27 19.78
C PRO A 79 -19.35 -8.87 18.87
N GLY A 80 -19.30 -9.29 17.61
CA GLY A 80 -20.27 -8.95 16.58
C GLY A 80 -19.91 -7.72 15.72
N ASP A 81 -18.92 -6.92 16.12
CA ASP A 81 -18.46 -5.81 15.27
C ASP A 81 -17.74 -6.33 14.02
N ARG A 82 -18.10 -5.81 12.84
CA ARG A 82 -17.37 -6.07 11.60
C ARG A 82 -16.14 -5.18 11.50
N VAL A 83 -15.00 -5.79 11.18
CA VAL A 83 -13.69 -5.14 11.17
C VAL A 83 -12.87 -5.53 9.94
N VAL A 84 -11.99 -4.62 9.55
CA VAL A 84 -10.93 -4.83 8.56
C VAL A 84 -9.59 -4.59 9.23
N SER A 85 -8.62 -5.48 8.99
CA SER A 85 -7.29 -5.37 9.59
C SER A 85 -6.34 -4.65 8.66
N VAL A 86 -5.47 -3.81 9.23
CA VAL A 86 -4.24 -3.40 8.52
C VAL A 86 -3.22 -4.56 8.51
N PHE A 87 -2.28 -4.55 7.56
CA PHE A 87 -1.37 -5.70 7.34
C PHE A 87 -0.37 -6.02 8.45
N ALA A 88 -0.18 -5.12 9.43
CA ALA A 88 0.74 -5.33 10.56
C ALA A 88 0.18 -4.67 11.83
N THR A 89 0.56 -5.21 13.00
CA THR A 89 -0.02 -4.75 14.25
C THR A 89 0.50 -3.37 14.67
N VAL A 90 -0.36 -2.56 15.30
CA VAL A 90 -0.05 -1.18 15.69
C VAL A 90 -0.40 -0.96 17.16
N CYS A 91 0.62 -0.76 18.01
CA CYS A 91 0.44 -0.76 19.47
C CYS A 91 -0.21 0.51 20.05
N GLN A 92 -0.34 1.58 19.26
CA GLN A 92 -0.80 2.92 19.66
C GLN A 92 -0.01 3.65 20.77
N THR A 93 0.85 2.97 21.52
CA THR A 93 1.48 3.53 22.73
C THR A 93 2.94 3.93 22.56
N CYS A 94 3.67 3.34 21.60
CA CYS A 94 5.07 3.70 21.38
C CYS A 94 5.23 5.09 20.75
N TRP A 95 6.45 5.65 20.83
CA TRP A 95 6.78 6.98 20.32
C TRP A 95 6.33 7.24 18.87
N PHE A 96 6.48 6.23 17.99
CA PHE A 96 6.09 6.31 16.58
C PHE A 96 4.57 6.35 16.43
N CYS A 97 3.86 5.44 17.10
CA CYS A 97 2.40 5.37 17.04
C CYS A 97 1.74 6.66 17.52
N GLN A 98 2.24 7.26 18.61
CA GLN A 98 1.74 8.54 19.15
C GLN A 98 1.91 9.73 18.19
N ARG A 99 2.62 9.55 17.07
CA ARG A 99 2.84 10.54 16.01
C ARG A 99 2.20 10.13 14.68
N GLY A 100 1.32 9.13 14.68
CA GLY A 100 0.69 8.62 13.46
C GLY A 100 1.62 7.80 12.56
N LEU A 101 2.77 7.35 13.08
CA LEU A 101 3.76 6.57 12.33
C LEU A 101 3.63 5.07 12.64
N GLY A 102 2.40 4.55 12.58
CA GLY A 102 2.09 3.15 12.90
C GLY A 102 2.83 2.13 12.03
N ASN A 103 3.21 2.51 10.81
CA ASN A 103 4.07 1.75 9.91
C ASN A 103 5.46 1.40 10.48
N ARG A 104 5.92 2.16 11.48
CA ARG A 104 7.17 1.95 12.20
C ARG A 104 6.94 1.74 13.70
N CYS A 105 5.77 1.24 14.07
CA CYS A 105 5.48 0.81 15.44
C CYS A 105 6.60 -0.06 15.99
N ALA A 106 7.14 0.31 17.16
CA ALA A 106 8.25 -0.39 17.81
C ALA A 106 7.88 -1.81 18.28
N ASN A 107 6.58 -2.06 18.49
CA ASN A 107 6.04 -3.34 18.95
C ASN A 107 5.28 -4.07 17.83
N SER A 108 5.46 -3.68 16.57
CA SER A 108 4.71 -4.24 15.44
C SER A 108 5.09 -5.71 15.21
N LEU A 109 4.08 -6.52 14.92
CA LEU A 109 4.20 -7.89 14.47
C LEU A 109 3.60 -7.99 13.07
N ALA A 110 4.27 -8.74 12.19
CA ALA A 110 3.77 -9.02 10.85
C ALA A 110 2.88 -10.27 10.88
N PHE A 111 1.64 -10.13 10.44
CA PHE A 111 0.76 -11.28 10.19
C PHE A 111 1.35 -12.18 9.10
N GLY A 112 1.01 -13.46 9.13
CA GLY A 112 1.52 -14.39 8.13
C GLY A 112 3.00 -14.75 8.37
N THR A 113 3.47 -14.75 9.61
CA THR A 113 4.87 -15.04 9.93
C THR A 113 5.02 -15.97 11.14
N GLN A 114 6.24 -16.43 11.40
CA GLN A 114 6.56 -17.23 12.60
C GLN A 114 6.26 -16.53 13.93
N GLN A 115 6.21 -15.19 13.95
CA GLN A 115 5.92 -14.42 15.15
C GLN A 115 4.42 -14.26 15.38
N LEU A 116 3.63 -14.27 14.30
CA LEU A 116 2.20 -14.06 14.33
C LEU A 116 1.55 -14.73 13.12
N ASP A 117 0.74 -15.74 13.40
CA ASP A 117 -0.11 -16.40 12.43
C ASP A 117 -1.02 -15.40 11.70
N GLY A 118 -1.25 -15.67 10.41
CA GLY A 118 -2.02 -14.80 9.52
C GLY A 118 -3.52 -15.06 9.48
N GLY A 119 -4.19 -14.28 8.63
CA GLY A 119 -5.65 -14.26 8.46
C GLY A 119 -6.21 -15.17 7.38
N GLN A 120 -5.40 -15.94 6.64
CA GLN A 120 -5.91 -16.98 5.73
C GLN A 120 -6.35 -18.22 6.53
N ALA A 121 -7.32 -18.03 7.43
CA ALA A 121 -7.85 -19.01 8.38
C ALA A 121 -9.24 -18.59 8.88
N GLU A 122 -10.03 -19.52 9.43
CA GLU A 122 -11.37 -19.20 9.99
C GLU A 122 -11.33 -18.25 11.19
N TYR A 123 -10.25 -18.26 11.97
CA TYR A 123 -10.03 -17.33 13.07
C TYR A 123 -8.59 -16.83 13.10
N VAL A 124 -8.42 -15.57 13.49
CA VAL A 124 -7.10 -14.94 13.65
C VAL A 124 -7.03 -14.17 14.96
N ARG A 125 -5.89 -14.24 15.64
CA ARG A 125 -5.57 -13.40 16.79
C ARG A 125 -4.97 -12.09 16.30
N VAL A 126 -5.52 -10.98 16.77
CA VAL A 126 -5.10 -9.63 16.39
C VAL A 126 -4.56 -8.90 17.61
N PRO A 127 -3.22 -8.85 17.79
CA PRO A 127 -2.60 -8.04 18.82
C PRO A 127 -2.84 -6.55 18.61
N PHE A 128 -2.91 -5.82 19.72
CA PHE A 128 -3.15 -4.38 19.74
C PHE A 128 -4.38 -3.98 18.91
N ALA A 129 -5.50 -4.66 19.17
CA ALA A 129 -6.69 -4.62 18.34
C ALA A 129 -7.14 -3.21 17.97
N GLU A 130 -7.10 -2.26 18.93
CA GLU A 130 -7.53 -0.88 18.71
C GLU A 130 -6.76 -0.16 17.60
N GLY A 131 -5.46 -0.43 17.44
CA GLY A 131 -4.61 0.18 16.41
C GLY A 131 -4.54 -0.63 15.12
N THR A 132 -4.75 -1.93 15.21
CA THR A 132 -4.62 -2.85 14.08
C THR A 132 -5.92 -2.97 13.28
N LEU A 133 -7.07 -2.94 13.94
CA LEU A 133 -8.38 -3.06 13.30
C LEU A 133 -8.98 -1.69 12.99
N GLN A 134 -9.83 -1.65 11.99
CA GLN A 134 -10.71 -0.55 11.64
C GLN A 134 -12.13 -1.07 11.49
N HIS A 135 -13.14 -0.27 11.84
CA HIS A 135 -14.54 -0.65 11.59
C HIS A 135 -14.79 -0.74 10.09
N VAL A 136 -15.55 -1.75 9.69
CA VAL A 136 -16.04 -1.84 8.31
C VAL A 136 -17.00 -0.66 8.06
N PRO A 137 -16.76 0.14 7.01
CA PRO A 137 -17.67 1.21 6.63
C PRO A 137 -19.00 0.68 6.12
N PRO A 138 -20.11 1.42 6.32
CA PRO A 138 -21.36 1.12 5.64
C PRO A 138 -21.23 1.34 4.12
N ASN A 139 -22.01 0.60 3.34
CA ASN A 139 -22.26 0.82 1.90
C ASN A 139 -21.04 0.74 0.96
N LEU A 140 -20.04 -0.07 1.29
CA LEU A 140 -18.96 -0.45 0.37
C LEU A 140 -19.02 -1.96 0.13
N ASP A 141 -18.80 -2.39 -1.11
CA ASP A 141 -18.66 -3.81 -1.44
C ASP A 141 -17.58 -4.42 -0.55
N GLU A 142 -17.94 -5.45 0.21
CA GLU A 142 -17.07 -6.06 1.20
C GLU A 142 -15.79 -6.64 0.59
N ARG A 143 -15.84 -7.02 -0.69
CA ARG A 143 -14.68 -7.53 -1.40
C ARG A 143 -13.60 -6.45 -1.49
N LEU A 144 -13.99 -5.20 -1.78
CA LEU A 144 -13.07 -4.06 -1.88
C LEU A 144 -12.39 -3.72 -0.55
N LEU A 145 -12.95 -4.13 0.59
CA LEU A 145 -12.35 -3.92 1.90
C LEU A 145 -11.02 -4.67 2.05
N VAL A 146 -10.84 -5.79 1.36
CA VAL A 146 -9.54 -6.49 1.34
C VAL A 146 -8.44 -5.60 0.77
N MET A 147 -8.78 -4.70 -0.16
CA MET A 147 -7.81 -3.73 -0.69
C MET A 147 -7.39 -2.70 0.35
N MET A 148 -8.24 -2.41 1.33
CA MET A 148 -7.98 -1.47 2.43
C MET A 148 -7.05 -2.03 3.50
N CYS A 149 -6.76 -3.33 3.48
CA CYS A 149 -5.78 -3.93 4.39
C CYS A 149 -4.34 -3.48 4.08
N ASP A 150 -4.04 -3.24 2.80
CA ASP A 150 -2.70 -2.90 2.32
C ASP A 150 -2.74 -2.04 1.04
N ILE A 151 -3.11 -2.66 -0.09
CA ILE A 151 -2.75 -2.16 -1.42
C ILE A 151 -3.30 -0.77 -1.74
N PHE A 152 -4.55 -0.46 -1.37
CA PHE A 152 -5.17 0.82 -1.68
C PHE A 152 -4.57 1.94 -0.82
N PRO A 153 -4.55 1.83 0.53
CA PRO A 153 -3.81 2.74 1.40
C PRO A 153 -2.35 2.94 1.00
N THR A 154 -1.66 1.89 0.53
CA THR A 154 -0.27 1.97 0.09
C THR A 154 -0.12 2.80 -1.18
N GLY A 155 -0.98 2.59 -2.19
CA GLY A 155 -1.01 3.44 -3.39
C GLY A 155 -1.40 4.88 -3.08
N TYR A 156 -2.40 5.07 -2.21
CA TYR A 156 -2.83 6.37 -1.72
C TYR A 156 -1.69 7.14 -1.06
N TYR A 157 -0.96 6.49 -0.15
CA TYR A 157 0.20 7.06 0.53
C TYR A 157 1.30 7.49 -0.46
N GLY A 158 1.60 6.65 -1.45
CA GLY A 158 2.58 6.97 -2.48
C GLY A 158 2.26 8.25 -3.24
N ALA A 159 1.02 8.37 -3.72
CA ALA A 159 0.55 9.54 -4.44
C ALA A 159 0.44 10.78 -3.54
N MET A 160 -0.14 10.65 -2.35
CA MET A 160 -0.34 11.77 -1.43
C MET A 160 0.95 12.41 -0.95
N ARG A 161 2.02 11.63 -0.71
CA ARG A 161 3.35 12.21 -0.39
C ARG A 161 3.84 13.16 -1.49
N ALA A 162 3.66 12.76 -2.75
CA ALA A 162 4.05 13.58 -3.89
C ALA A 162 3.14 14.82 -4.02
N ILE A 163 1.83 14.64 -3.89
CA ILE A 163 0.85 15.75 -3.92
C ILE A 163 1.13 16.77 -2.82
N GLU A 164 1.33 16.33 -1.58
CA GLU A 164 1.61 17.21 -0.46
C GLU A 164 2.94 17.95 -0.60
N PHE A 165 3.94 17.33 -1.21
CA PHE A 165 5.21 17.99 -1.49
C PHE A 165 5.02 19.12 -2.52
N ILE A 166 4.31 18.85 -3.61
CA ILE A 166 4.08 19.84 -4.67
C ILE A 166 3.12 20.95 -4.23
N GLY A 167 2.09 20.60 -3.45
CA GLY A 167 1.09 21.55 -2.96
C GLY A 167 1.57 22.46 -1.83
N LYS A 168 2.76 22.22 -1.27
CA LYS A 168 3.36 23.08 -0.24
C LYS A 168 4.33 24.07 -0.88
N PRO A 169 4.44 25.31 -0.34
CA PRO A 169 5.51 26.22 -0.72
C PRO A 169 6.87 25.57 -0.47
N LEU A 170 7.75 25.59 -1.48
CA LEU A 170 9.10 25.00 -1.38
C LEU A 170 10.01 25.76 -0.41
N LEU A 171 9.67 27.01 -0.09
CA LEU A 171 10.40 27.87 0.84
C LEU A 171 9.47 28.32 1.96
N PRO A 172 10.00 28.55 3.18
CA PRO A 172 9.23 29.12 4.27
C PRO A 172 8.53 30.40 3.82
N GLN A 173 7.22 30.45 3.99
CA GLN A 173 6.48 31.71 3.90
C GLN A 173 6.85 32.55 5.15
N ALA A 174 7.02 33.86 4.97
CA ALA A 174 7.64 34.75 5.94
C ALA A 174 7.20 34.50 7.40
N VAL A 175 8.17 34.37 8.32
CA VAL A 175 7.93 34.20 9.76
C VAL A 175 7.52 35.55 10.36
N GLN A 176 6.45 35.57 11.17
CA GLN A 176 6.13 36.72 12.01
C GLN A 176 7.20 36.88 13.10
N ASN A 177 8.15 37.79 12.89
CA ASN A 177 8.93 38.31 14.01
C ASN A 177 8.13 39.46 14.62
N GLY A 178 7.91 39.42 15.94
CA GLY A 178 7.12 40.40 16.71
C GLY A 178 7.68 41.84 16.73
N SER A 179 8.55 42.21 15.79
CA SER A 179 9.27 43.49 15.75
C SER A 179 8.76 44.48 14.69
N GLY A 180 7.57 44.27 14.11
CA GLY A 180 6.91 45.30 13.29
C GLY A 180 7.64 45.72 12.01
N HIS A 181 8.53 44.88 11.46
CA HIS A 181 9.12 45.12 10.14
C HIS A 181 8.29 44.47 9.03
N GLU A 182 8.24 45.16 7.89
CA GLU A 182 7.31 44.90 6.78
C GLU A 182 7.34 43.45 6.29
N LYS A 183 6.13 42.95 6.03
CA LYS A 183 5.85 41.63 5.46
C LYS A 183 6.61 41.46 4.13
N ARG A 184 7.47 40.45 4.01
CA ARG A 184 7.68 39.85 2.67
C ARG A 184 6.40 39.13 2.32
N ALA A 185 5.62 39.67 1.39
CA ALA A 185 4.54 38.92 0.76
C ALA A 185 5.10 37.58 0.25
N ALA A 186 4.34 36.49 0.38
CA ALA A 186 4.67 35.25 -0.27
C ALA A 186 4.90 35.56 -1.76
N THR A 187 6.14 35.43 -2.22
CA THR A 187 6.54 35.90 -3.55
C THR A 187 6.25 34.85 -4.61
N PHE A 188 5.94 33.62 -4.18
CA PHE A 188 5.76 32.45 -5.02
C PHE A 188 4.60 31.61 -4.51
N GLU A 189 3.70 31.26 -5.42
CA GLU A 189 2.62 30.31 -5.17
C GLU A 189 3.05 28.88 -5.54
N PRO A 190 2.58 27.85 -4.83
CA PRO A 190 2.79 26.46 -5.22
C PRO A 190 2.23 26.17 -6.64
N GLN A 191 2.88 25.27 -7.37
CA GLN A 191 2.40 24.81 -8.66
C GLN A 191 1.03 24.14 -8.49
N ALA A 192 0.05 24.53 -9.31
CA ALA A 192 -1.27 23.89 -9.27
C ALA A 192 -1.17 22.44 -9.77
N LEU A 193 -1.82 21.50 -9.07
CA LEU A 193 -1.76 20.06 -9.39
C LEU A 193 -2.25 19.75 -10.81
N LYS A 194 -3.22 20.50 -11.33
CA LYS A 194 -3.73 20.33 -12.70
C LYS A 194 -2.67 20.60 -13.78
N ASP A 195 -1.59 21.29 -13.42
CA ASP A 195 -0.49 21.66 -14.31
C ASP A 195 0.76 20.78 -14.04
N THR A 196 0.62 19.68 -13.30
CA THR A 196 1.72 18.76 -12.98
C THR A 196 1.70 17.50 -13.83
N VAL A 197 2.89 16.95 -14.03
CA VAL A 197 3.12 15.65 -14.67
C VAL A 197 3.71 14.70 -13.65
N PHE A 198 2.95 13.65 -13.32
CA PHE A 198 3.40 12.55 -12.48
C PHE A 198 3.73 11.33 -13.35
N VAL A 199 4.73 10.57 -12.92
CA VAL A 199 5.04 9.25 -13.48
C VAL A 199 4.85 8.19 -12.40
N VAL A 200 4.02 7.18 -12.65
CA VAL A 200 3.91 5.99 -11.79
C VAL A 200 4.68 4.86 -12.46
N LEU A 201 5.73 4.37 -11.80
CA LEU A 201 6.52 3.24 -12.27
C LEU A 201 5.95 1.95 -11.67
N GLY A 202 5.33 1.13 -12.53
CA GLY A 202 4.65 -0.12 -12.18
C GLY A 202 3.13 0.02 -12.24
N CYS A 203 2.49 -0.82 -13.06
CA CYS A 203 1.04 -0.93 -13.19
C CYS A 203 0.50 -2.15 -12.43
N GLY A 204 1.17 -2.53 -11.34
CA GLY A 204 0.69 -3.54 -10.39
C GLY A 204 -0.52 -3.04 -9.58
N PRO A 205 -1.07 -3.86 -8.67
CA PRO A 205 -2.23 -3.50 -7.86
C PRO A 205 -2.09 -2.14 -7.13
N VAL A 206 -0.95 -1.95 -6.47
CA VAL A 206 -0.59 -0.70 -5.77
C VAL A 206 -0.45 0.49 -6.73
N GLY A 207 0.12 0.26 -7.92
CA GLY A 207 0.32 1.30 -8.93
C GLY A 207 -1.00 1.87 -9.44
N ILE A 208 -1.98 1.01 -9.74
CA ILE A 208 -3.32 1.46 -10.15
C ILE A 208 -3.98 2.29 -9.03
N CYS A 209 -3.84 1.89 -7.77
CA CYS A 209 -4.34 2.66 -6.64
C CYS A 209 -3.67 4.04 -6.51
N ALA A 210 -2.36 4.13 -6.80
CA ALA A 210 -1.62 5.40 -6.83
C ALA A 210 -2.09 6.30 -7.99
N VAL A 211 -2.34 5.73 -9.18
CA VAL A 211 -2.87 6.46 -10.35
C VAL A 211 -4.25 7.03 -10.04
N LEU A 212 -5.15 6.21 -9.51
CA LEU A 212 -6.50 6.64 -9.11
C LEU A 212 -6.45 7.77 -8.09
N THR A 213 -5.59 7.65 -7.08
CA THR A 213 -5.41 8.68 -6.07
C THR A 213 -4.88 9.98 -6.69
N ALA A 214 -3.86 9.90 -7.54
CA ALA A 214 -3.30 11.08 -8.19
C ALA A 214 -4.35 11.82 -9.03
N LEU A 215 -5.10 11.08 -9.85
CA LEU A 215 -6.16 11.64 -10.69
C LEU A 215 -7.31 12.22 -9.86
N SER A 216 -7.76 11.53 -8.81
CA SER A 216 -8.87 12.01 -7.98
C SER A 216 -8.52 13.25 -7.16
N LYS A 217 -7.24 13.47 -6.87
CA LYS A 217 -6.72 14.68 -6.21
C LYS A 217 -6.37 15.81 -7.19
N GLY A 218 -6.63 15.63 -8.48
CA GLY A 218 -6.52 16.69 -9.49
C GLY A 218 -5.12 16.84 -10.10
N VAL A 219 -4.28 15.81 -10.07
CA VAL A 219 -3.04 15.78 -10.87
C VAL A 219 -3.39 15.84 -12.35
N GLY A 220 -2.74 16.74 -13.09
CA GLY A 220 -3.05 17.05 -14.49
C GLY A 220 -2.78 15.90 -15.45
N THR A 221 -1.57 15.33 -15.39
CA THR A 221 -1.19 14.18 -16.21
C THR A 221 -0.50 13.13 -15.36
N VAL A 222 -0.94 11.87 -15.48
CA VAL A 222 -0.30 10.72 -14.84
C VAL A 222 0.13 9.75 -15.93
N TYR A 223 1.43 9.73 -16.24
CA TYR A 223 2.02 8.68 -17.06
C TYR A 223 2.24 7.42 -16.22
N VAL A 224 2.03 6.26 -16.82
CA VAL A 224 2.11 4.96 -16.14
C VAL A 224 3.01 4.03 -16.94
N VAL A 225 4.03 3.48 -16.29
CA VAL A 225 5.10 2.74 -16.96
C VAL A 225 5.09 1.29 -16.51
N ASP A 226 5.02 0.34 -17.45
CA ASP A 226 5.14 -1.10 -17.17
C ASP A 226 5.64 -1.83 -18.43
N ALA A 227 6.04 -3.09 -18.27
CA ALA A 227 6.44 -3.98 -19.34
C ALA A 227 5.30 -4.89 -19.81
N VAL A 228 4.17 -4.95 -19.10
CA VAL A 228 3.05 -5.85 -19.40
C VAL A 228 1.87 -5.08 -20.01
N ASP A 229 1.40 -5.48 -21.20
CA ASP A 229 0.38 -4.75 -21.96
C ASP A 229 -0.97 -4.73 -21.25
N GLU A 230 -1.36 -5.86 -20.65
CA GLU A 230 -2.63 -5.98 -19.92
C GLU A 230 -2.67 -5.02 -18.72
N ARG A 231 -1.53 -4.83 -18.03
CA ARG A 231 -1.43 -3.88 -16.91
C ARG A 231 -1.49 -2.43 -17.37
N LEU A 232 -0.90 -2.13 -18.53
CA LEU A 232 -1.00 -0.80 -19.13
C LEU A 232 -2.43 -0.48 -19.56
N ALA A 233 -3.14 -1.45 -20.15
CA ALA A 233 -4.55 -1.30 -20.51
C ALA A 233 -5.44 -1.05 -19.28
N GLU A 234 -5.18 -1.73 -18.16
CA GLU A 234 -5.86 -1.42 -16.88
C GLU A 234 -5.57 0.01 -16.40
N ALA A 235 -4.31 0.43 -16.48
CA ALA A 235 -3.91 1.76 -16.07
C ALA A 235 -4.53 2.86 -16.96
N GLU A 236 -4.68 2.60 -18.26
CA GLU A 236 -5.40 3.44 -19.20
C GLU A 236 -6.90 3.52 -18.86
N ALA A 237 -7.54 2.38 -18.56
CA ALA A 237 -8.95 2.31 -18.21
C ALA A 237 -9.32 3.16 -16.98
N VAL A 238 -8.38 3.39 -16.05
CA VAL A 238 -8.61 4.26 -14.89
C VAL A 238 -8.27 5.74 -15.15
N GLY A 239 -7.68 6.06 -16.31
CA GLY A 239 -7.34 7.40 -16.77
C GLY A 239 -5.83 7.72 -16.81
N GLY A 240 -4.97 6.75 -16.53
CA GLY A 240 -3.52 6.88 -16.71
C GLY A 240 -3.13 6.93 -18.18
N LYS A 241 -1.94 7.47 -18.49
CA LYS A 241 -1.38 7.52 -19.85
C LYS A 241 -0.29 6.45 -20.00
N PRO A 242 -0.58 5.30 -20.62
CA PRO A 242 0.34 4.16 -20.64
C PRO A 242 1.59 4.45 -21.47
N LEU A 243 2.75 4.07 -20.94
CA LEU A 243 4.03 4.06 -21.62
C LEU A 243 4.71 2.69 -21.43
N LYS A 244 4.98 2.01 -22.54
CA LYS A 244 5.52 0.64 -22.59
C LYS A 244 7.04 0.65 -22.53
N LEU A 245 7.59 -0.01 -21.52
CA LEU A 245 9.03 -0.26 -21.41
C LEU A 245 9.57 -1.02 -22.63
N GLY A 246 10.70 -0.55 -23.16
CA GLY A 246 11.36 -1.17 -24.32
C GLY A 246 10.73 -0.85 -25.69
N ARG A 247 9.62 -0.09 -25.71
CA ARG A 247 8.98 0.38 -26.94
C ARG A 247 8.95 1.90 -27.02
N ASP A 248 8.45 2.56 -25.97
CA ASP A 248 8.24 4.00 -25.97
C ASP A 248 9.49 4.73 -25.46
N ASP A 249 9.81 5.89 -26.04
CA ASP A 249 10.81 6.80 -25.47
C ASP A 249 10.20 7.58 -24.30
N ILE A 250 10.19 6.92 -23.14
CA ILE A 250 9.57 7.45 -21.92
C ILE A 250 10.21 8.79 -21.51
N GLN A 251 11.52 8.92 -21.65
CA GLN A 251 12.23 10.15 -21.29
C GLN A 251 11.80 11.29 -22.21
N GLU A 252 11.83 11.10 -23.53
CA GLU A 252 11.44 12.13 -24.49
C GLU A 252 9.98 12.58 -24.27
N ILE A 253 9.07 11.63 -24.06
CA ILE A 253 7.64 11.91 -23.83
C ILE A 253 7.45 12.75 -22.57
N VAL A 254 8.07 12.37 -21.46
CA VAL A 254 7.98 13.11 -20.19
C VAL A 254 8.61 14.49 -20.31
N MET A 255 9.76 14.61 -20.97
CA MET A 255 10.43 15.89 -21.19
C MET A 255 9.55 16.81 -22.05
N LYS A 256 8.98 16.31 -23.14
CA LYS A 256 8.07 17.09 -23.99
C LYS A 256 6.82 17.54 -23.25
N ALA A 257 6.27 16.70 -22.38
CA ALA A 257 5.09 17.04 -21.58
C ALA A 257 5.36 18.09 -20.49
N THR A 258 6.64 18.42 -20.23
CA THR A 258 7.06 19.28 -19.12
C THR A 258 7.99 20.41 -19.56
N ASP A 259 7.99 20.76 -20.85
CA ASP A 259 8.86 21.80 -21.43
C ASP A 259 10.36 21.55 -21.15
N GLY A 260 10.76 20.29 -21.17
CA GLY A 260 12.14 19.85 -20.94
C GLY A 260 12.56 19.81 -19.48
N ARG A 261 11.64 19.96 -18.52
CA ARG A 261 11.97 19.94 -17.08
C ARG A 261 12.14 18.53 -16.52
N GLY A 262 11.33 17.58 -16.97
CA GLY A 262 11.14 16.27 -16.34
C GLY A 262 9.88 16.23 -15.47
N ALA A 263 9.49 15.04 -15.00
CA ALA A 263 8.29 14.84 -14.21
C ALA A 263 8.36 15.58 -12.85
N ASP A 264 7.27 16.23 -12.45
CA ASP A 264 7.16 16.90 -11.15
C ASP A 264 7.29 15.93 -9.98
N ALA A 265 6.71 14.73 -10.15
CA ALA A 265 6.84 13.64 -9.22
C ALA A 265 6.96 12.29 -9.92
N VAL A 266 7.74 11.39 -9.31
CA VAL A 266 7.73 9.97 -9.65
C VAL A 266 7.26 9.15 -8.45
N VAL A 267 6.20 8.37 -8.64
CA VAL A 267 5.74 7.38 -7.65
C VAL A 267 6.27 6.01 -8.09
N GLU A 268 7.22 5.49 -7.34
CA GLU A 268 7.91 4.23 -7.64
C GLU A 268 7.29 3.11 -6.80
N VAL A 269 6.67 2.12 -7.47
CA VAL A 269 5.90 1.05 -6.79
C VAL A 269 6.40 -0.36 -7.10
N VAL A 270 7.57 -0.50 -7.73
CA VAL A 270 8.13 -1.78 -8.19
C VAL A 270 9.08 -2.39 -7.14
N GLY A 271 9.98 -1.58 -6.58
CA GLY A 271 10.96 -1.98 -5.57
C GLY A 271 12.21 -2.65 -6.14
N ASN A 272 12.69 -2.21 -7.30
CA ASN A 272 13.93 -2.73 -7.89
C ASN A 272 14.87 -1.63 -8.41
N LYS A 273 16.14 -2.02 -8.61
CA LYS A 273 17.21 -1.12 -9.05
C LYS A 273 16.90 -0.42 -10.38
N PRO A 274 16.43 -1.09 -11.46
CA PRO A 274 16.07 -0.41 -12.70
C PRO A 274 14.96 0.63 -12.55
N ALA A 275 13.86 0.30 -11.84
CA ALA A 275 12.74 1.22 -11.64
C ALA A 275 13.17 2.46 -10.86
N LEU A 276 13.95 2.29 -9.78
CA LEU A 276 14.47 3.41 -9.02
C LEU A 276 15.47 4.26 -9.82
N LYS A 277 16.21 3.66 -10.77
CA LYS A 277 17.07 4.42 -11.70
C LYS A 277 16.22 5.26 -12.65
N SER A 278 15.18 4.68 -13.25
CA SER A 278 14.23 5.43 -14.07
C SER A 278 13.59 6.57 -13.28
N ALA A 279 13.29 6.38 -11.99
CA ALA A 279 12.71 7.42 -11.15
C ALA A 279 13.62 8.64 -11.03
N ILE A 280 14.92 8.43 -10.74
CA ILE A 280 15.86 9.55 -10.65
C ILE A 280 16.12 10.18 -12.02
N ASP A 281 16.06 9.43 -13.12
CA ASP A 281 16.29 9.97 -14.47
C ASP A 281 15.14 10.85 -14.95
N LEU A 282 13.90 10.40 -14.70
CA LEU A 282 12.68 11.05 -15.16
C LEU A 282 12.26 12.26 -14.32
N VAL A 283 12.58 12.28 -13.02
CA VAL A 283 12.19 13.39 -12.14
C VAL A 283 12.93 14.67 -12.50
N ARG A 284 12.23 15.82 -12.47
CA ARG A 284 12.85 17.12 -12.67
C ARG A 284 13.78 17.52 -11.52
N VAL A 285 14.60 18.53 -11.77
CA VAL A 285 15.32 19.26 -10.72
C VAL A 285 14.31 19.84 -9.70
N CYS A 286 14.61 19.71 -8.41
CA CYS A 286 13.73 20.07 -7.29
C CYS A 286 12.38 19.31 -7.30
N GLY A 287 12.31 18.13 -7.93
CA GLY A 287 11.14 17.25 -7.90
C GLY A 287 11.19 16.23 -6.76
N ILE A 288 10.17 15.36 -6.70
CA ILE A 288 10.03 14.33 -5.66
C ILE A 288 9.95 12.92 -6.23
N ILE A 289 10.67 12.00 -5.60
CA ILE A 289 10.51 10.55 -5.77
C ILE A 289 9.85 9.99 -4.51
N SER A 290 8.65 9.46 -4.67
CA SER A 290 7.88 8.76 -3.64
C SER A 290 7.99 7.26 -3.89
N SER A 291 8.98 6.60 -3.29
CA SER A 291 9.18 5.15 -3.41
C SER A 291 8.42 4.40 -2.31
N ILE A 292 7.50 3.53 -2.73
CA ILE A 292 6.74 2.60 -1.88
C ILE A 292 6.96 1.14 -2.31
N GLY A 293 7.69 0.91 -3.40
CA GLY A 293 8.16 -0.42 -3.77
C GLY A 293 9.07 -1.02 -2.70
N PHE A 294 9.00 -2.34 -2.53
CA PHE A 294 9.81 -3.04 -1.52
C PHE A 294 11.26 -3.24 -1.99
N HIS A 295 12.03 -2.16 -2.01
CA HIS A 295 13.41 -2.12 -2.48
C HIS A 295 14.39 -2.67 -1.44
N GLN A 296 15.24 -3.63 -1.84
CA GLN A 296 16.25 -4.25 -0.98
C GLN A 296 17.68 -4.06 -1.48
N SER A 297 17.85 -3.60 -2.72
CA SER A 297 19.15 -3.38 -3.35
C SER A 297 19.75 -2.02 -2.99
N GLU A 298 21.02 -1.81 -3.34
CA GLU A 298 21.64 -0.49 -3.30
C GLU A 298 20.89 0.56 -4.15
N LEU A 299 21.13 1.84 -3.84
CA LEU A 299 20.60 2.94 -4.64
C LEU A 299 21.34 3.01 -5.99
N PRO A 300 20.63 3.16 -7.11
CA PRO A 300 21.24 3.18 -8.44
C PRO A 300 21.80 4.53 -8.88
N PHE A 301 22.03 5.45 -7.94
CA PHE A 301 22.55 6.78 -8.20
C PHE A 301 23.45 7.22 -7.05
N THR A 302 24.33 8.16 -7.35
CA THR A 302 25.29 8.72 -6.42
C THR A 302 24.69 9.87 -5.61
N ALA A 303 25.33 10.21 -4.50
CA ALA A 303 25.00 11.42 -3.74
C ALA A 303 25.17 12.70 -4.60
N PHE A 304 26.13 12.69 -5.54
CA PHE A 304 26.36 13.83 -6.44
C PHE A 304 25.20 14.03 -7.42
N GLU A 305 24.68 12.97 -8.04
CA GLU A 305 23.50 13.05 -8.91
C GLU A 305 22.27 13.57 -8.14
N ALA A 306 22.04 13.07 -6.92
CA ALA A 306 20.96 13.55 -6.07
C ALA A 306 21.14 15.03 -5.69
N TYR A 307 22.36 15.44 -5.38
CA TYR A 307 22.71 16.83 -5.08
C TYR A 307 22.47 17.76 -6.28
N GLN A 308 22.91 17.36 -7.48
CA GLN A 308 22.70 18.14 -8.70
C GLN A 308 21.22 18.31 -9.04
N LYS A 309 20.41 17.27 -8.83
CA LYS A 309 18.96 17.36 -9.02
C LYS A 309 18.24 18.10 -7.91
N ASN A 310 18.88 18.34 -6.76
CA ASN A 310 18.22 18.87 -5.57
C ASN A 310 16.92 18.09 -5.26
N VAL A 311 16.99 16.76 -5.42
CA VAL A 311 15.82 15.88 -5.42
C VAL A 311 15.36 15.59 -4.00
N THR A 312 14.04 15.54 -3.80
CA THR A 312 13.47 14.96 -2.59
C THR A 312 13.17 13.48 -2.81
N LEU A 313 13.66 12.62 -1.93
CA LEU A 313 13.44 11.17 -2.00
C LEU A 313 12.86 10.66 -0.68
N ASN A 314 11.78 9.90 -0.77
CA ASN A 314 11.16 9.25 0.38
C ASN A 314 10.96 7.75 0.13
N PHE A 315 11.33 6.92 1.11
CA PHE A 315 11.07 5.49 1.15
C PHE A 315 10.19 5.14 2.34
N GLY A 316 9.37 4.10 2.19
CA GLY A 316 8.80 3.45 3.36
C GLY A 316 7.40 2.87 3.15
N ARG A 317 6.98 2.12 4.17
CA ARG A 317 5.64 1.52 4.26
C ARG A 317 4.60 2.58 4.60
N ALA A 318 3.38 2.41 4.13
CA ALA A 318 2.27 3.31 4.45
C ALA A 318 1.83 3.16 5.92
N PRO A 319 1.62 4.26 6.68
CA PRO A 319 1.02 4.23 8.01
C PRO A 319 -0.50 4.04 7.92
N ILE A 320 -0.92 2.87 7.46
CA ILE A 320 -2.32 2.58 7.05
C ILE A 320 -3.30 2.91 8.17
N SER A 321 -3.02 2.50 9.41
CA SER A 321 -3.93 2.76 10.55
C SER A 321 -4.26 4.24 10.72
N THR A 322 -3.35 5.13 10.34
CA THR A 322 -3.48 6.58 10.48
C THR A 322 -4.19 7.21 9.28
N LEU A 323 -3.90 6.75 8.07
CA LEU A 323 -4.46 7.29 6.82
C LEU A 323 -5.73 6.55 6.33
N PHE A 324 -6.20 5.56 7.10
CA PHE A 324 -7.30 4.70 6.72
C PHE A 324 -8.57 5.49 6.34
N PRO A 325 -9.03 6.48 7.13
CA PRO A 325 -10.24 7.22 6.80
C PRO A 325 -10.15 7.96 5.46
N GLU A 326 -9.04 8.63 5.19
CA GLU A 326 -8.86 9.43 3.97
C GLU A 326 -8.64 8.54 2.74
N ALA A 327 -7.88 7.46 2.88
CA ALA A 327 -7.73 6.45 1.82
C ALA A 327 -9.07 5.77 1.51
N LEU A 328 -9.87 5.48 2.53
CA LEU A 328 -11.18 4.86 2.34
C LEU A 328 -12.12 5.77 1.55
N GLU A 329 -12.10 7.08 1.82
CA GLU A 329 -12.93 8.02 1.07
C GLU A 329 -12.50 8.09 -0.39
N CYS A 330 -11.19 8.12 -0.65
CA CYS A 330 -10.67 8.04 -2.01
C CYS A 330 -11.06 6.72 -2.71
N LEU A 331 -11.10 5.59 -1.99
CA LEU A 331 -11.59 4.32 -2.53
C LEU A 331 -13.07 4.42 -2.89
N ARG A 332 -13.91 5.02 -2.05
CA ARG A 332 -15.35 5.19 -2.33
C ARG A 332 -15.61 6.00 -3.59
N GLU A 333 -14.88 7.11 -3.76
CA GLU A 333 -14.94 7.95 -4.98
C GLU A 333 -14.60 7.16 -6.24
N ASN A 334 -13.73 6.15 -6.12
CA ASN A 334 -13.19 5.38 -7.25
C ASN A 334 -13.71 3.93 -7.30
N LYS A 335 -14.70 3.56 -6.49
CA LYS A 335 -15.11 2.16 -6.29
C LYS A 335 -15.47 1.44 -7.59
N GLU A 336 -16.12 2.13 -8.52
CA GLU A 336 -16.53 1.56 -9.81
C GLU A 336 -15.32 1.22 -10.69
N LYS A 337 -14.24 2.02 -10.60
CA LYS A 337 -12.99 1.80 -11.35
C LYS A 337 -12.17 0.62 -10.81
N VAL A 338 -12.41 0.21 -9.58
CA VAL A 338 -11.71 -0.91 -8.92
C VAL A 338 -12.61 -2.11 -8.63
N ALA A 339 -13.88 -2.08 -9.05
CA ALA A 339 -14.82 -3.19 -8.81
C ALA A 339 -14.31 -4.50 -9.43
N ALA A 340 -13.70 -4.45 -10.61
CA ALA A 340 -13.14 -5.59 -11.32
C ALA A 340 -11.74 -6.01 -10.83
N PHE A 341 -11.15 -5.29 -9.88
CA PHE A 341 -9.80 -5.57 -9.39
C PHE A 341 -9.70 -6.92 -8.71
N ILE A 342 -10.78 -7.32 -8.05
CA ILE A 342 -10.93 -8.63 -7.42
C ILE A 342 -11.34 -9.61 -8.49
N SER A 343 -10.32 -10.18 -9.14
CA SER A 343 -10.50 -11.06 -10.28
C SER A 343 -11.04 -12.45 -9.92
N HIS A 344 -10.72 -12.95 -8.71
CA HIS A 344 -11.03 -14.31 -8.31
C HIS A 344 -11.46 -14.36 -6.85
N GLU A 345 -12.65 -14.91 -6.62
CA GLU A 345 -13.15 -15.30 -5.30
C GLU A 345 -13.11 -16.82 -5.19
N ILE A 346 -12.31 -17.35 -4.28
CA ILE A 346 -12.00 -18.77 -4.17
C ILE A 346 -12.34 -19.24 -2.75
N PRO A 347 -12.97 -20.40 -2.53
CA PRO A 347 -13.12 -20.93 -1.17
C PRO A 347 -11.76 -21.16 -0.51
N LEU A 348 -11.61 -20.90 0.80
CA LEU A 348 -10.36 -21.09 1.53
C LEU A 348 -9.78 -22.51 1.36
N ALA A 349 -10.65 -23.52 1.24
CA ALA A 349 -10.27 -24.92 0.98
C ALA A 349 -9.47 -25.13 -0.31
N GLN A 350 -9.54 -24.20 -1.26
CA GLN A 350 -8.82 -24.21 -2.53
C GLN A 350 -7.66 -23.20 -2.56
N ALA A 351 -7.20 -22.71 -1.40
CA ALA A 351 -6.11 -21.74 -1.36
C ALA A 351 -4.85 -22.14 -2.15
N PRO A 352 -4.38 -23.42 -2.17
CA PRO A 352 -3.23 -23.80 -2.98
C PRO A 352 -3.42 -23.49 -4.48
N HIS A 353 -4.64 -23.66 -5.00
CA HIS A 353 -4.96 -23.26 -6.37
C HIS A 353 -4.92 -21.73 -6.55
N GLY A 354 -5.42 -20.97 -5.56
CA GLY A 354 -5.33 -19.51 -5.56
C GLY A 354 -3.89 -18.99 -5.61
N TYR A 355 -2.98 -19.61 -4.85
CA TYR A 355 -1.55 -19.32 -4.91
C TYR A 355 -0.96 -19.64 -6.29
N ASP A 356 -1.31 -20.79 -6.88
CA ASP A 356 -0.82 -21.21 -8.20
C ASP A 356 -1.21 -20.24 -9.33
N ILE A 357 -2.49 -19.85 -9.41
CA ILE A 357 -2.96 -18.93 -10.45
C ILE A 357 -2.41 -17.52 -10.25
N PHE A 358 -2.21 -17.10 -9.00
CA PHE A 358 -1.64 -15.79 -8.69
C PHE A 358 -0.15 -15.73 -9.02
N GLU A 359 0.58 -16.81 -8.73
CA GLU A 359 1.99 -16.98 -9.10
C GLU A 359 2.20 -16.95 -10.62
N LYS A 360 1.31 -17.60 -11.37
CA LYS A 360 1.35 -17.67 -12.84
C LYS A 360 0.80 -16.43 -13.53
N TYR A 361 0.50 -15.36 -12.79
CA TYR A 361 -0.10 -14.12 -13.30
C TYR A 361 -1.46 -14.32 -14.01
N GLN A 362 -2.17 -15.40 -13.69
CA GLN A 362 -3.52 -15.69 -14.19
C GLN A 362 -4.61 -15.03 -13.35
N ALA A 363 -4.29 -14.61 -12.12
CA ALA A 363 -5.14 -13.80 -11.28
C ALA A 363 -4.52 -12.42 -11.00
N ARG A 364 -5.35 -11.39 -10.95
CA ARG A 364 -4.96 -10.02 -10.60
C ARG A 364 -4.96 -9.79 -9.09
N LYS A 365 -6.00 -10.29 -8.44
CA LYS A 365 -6.20 -10.34 -6.99
C LYS A 365 -7.05 -11.56 -6.68
N VAL A 366 -6.59 -12.35 -5.72
CA VAL A 366 -7.33 -13.49 -5.17
C VAL A 366 -7.85 -13.10 -3.79
N VAL A 367 -9.13 -13.36 -3.57
CA VAL A 367 -9.78 -13.27 -2.26
C VAL A 367 -10.33 -14.64 -1.90
N PHE A 368 -9.96 -15.12 -0.73
CA PHE A 368 -10.49 -16.35 -0.15
C PHE A 368 -11.77 -16.06 0.63
N LYS A 369 -12.85 -16.78 0.31
CA LYS A 369 -14.05 -16.88 1.15
C LYS A 369 -13.82 -17.93 2.22
N VAL A 370 -13.93 -17.51 3.47
CA VAL A 370 -13.56 -18.32 4.64
C VAL A 370 -14.77 -19.01 5.25
#